data_AF-A0A924Z137-F1
#
_entry.id   AF-A0A924Z137-F1
#
_cell.length_a   1.000
_cell.length_b   1.000
_cell.length_c   1.000
_cell.angle_alpha   90.00
_cell.angle_beta   90.00
_cell.angle_gamma   90.00
#
_symmetry.space_group_name_H-M   'P 1'
#
loop_
_entity.id
_entity.type
_entity.pdbx_description
1 polymer ?
#
loop_
_entity_poly.entity_id
_entity_poly.type
_entity_poly.pdbx_seq_one_letter_code
_entity_poly.pdbx_strand_id
1 'polypeptide(L)'
;MHPTETLATFAATLEFAAIPAPVLRRAEDLMLDWFGSALAGKGARPVESLARFHERMGPTDGPCEVLIHRTGSSPLAAAMANAAASHFAEQDDVHNGSVFHPAAVVFPPALAVAQQLGRSGGELLTAVVAGYEVGIRVGEFLGRSHYKIFHTTGTAGTLAAAAAVGRLLRLTPAQMLHAFGSAGTQSAGLWEFLRDAADSKQLHTAHAAGAGLTAAYLAEDGFTGARRILDGLQGLAAGMSTDADPTRLTDGLGTRWTLSETSFKFHAACRHTHPAADA
;
A
#
# COMPACT_ATOMS: atom_id res chain seq x y z
N MET A 1 -7.66 11.85 -21.15
CA MET A 1 -7.36 11.78 -19.71
C MET A 1 -5.87 11.89 -19.53
N HIS A 2 -5.41 12.54 -18.47
CA HIS A 2 -3.99 12.50 -18.10
C HIS A 2 -3.67 11.18 -17.36
N PRO A 3 -2.41 10.74 -17.26
CA PRO A 3 -2.07 9.41 -16.75
C PRO A 3 -2.65 9.09 -15.36
N THR A 4 -2.59 10.04 -14.42
CA THR A 4 -3.18 9.90 -13.08
C THR A 4 -4.71 9.65 -13.12
N GLU A 5 -5.43 10.31 -14.02
CA GLU A 5 -6.88 10.13 -14.19
C GLU A 5 -7.22 8.78 -14.83
N THR A 6 -6.40 8.31 -15.78
CA THR A 6 -6.51 6.96 -16.34
C THR A 6 -6.32 5.89 -15.25
N LEU A 7 -5.30 6.05 -14.40
CA LEU A 7 -5.01 5.12 -13.31
C LEU A 7 -6.12 5.13 -12.23
N ALA A 8 -6.63 6.31 -11.88
CA ALA A 8 -7.76 6.45 -10.95
C ALA A 8 -9.03 5.81 -11.50
N THR A 9 -9.30 5.97 -12.80
CA THR A 9 -10.44 5.34 -13.47
C THR A 9 -10.32 3.83 -13.40
N PHE A 10 -9.17 3.26 -13.75
CA PHE A 10 -8.92 1.82 -13.65
C PHE A 10 -9.16 1.30 -12.22
N ALA A 11 -8.58 1.95 -11.21
CA ALA A 11 -8.73 1.53 -9.83
C ALA A 11 -10.19 1.61 -9.33
N ALA A 12 -10.95 2.60 -9.78
CA ALA A 12 -12.36 2.76 -9.43
C ALA A 12 -13.26 1.72 -10.08
N THR A 13 -12.98 1.37 -11.34
CA THR A 13 -13.90 0.57 -12.19
C THR A 13 -13.44 -0.87 -12.39
N LEU A 14 -12.33 -1.32 -11.80
CA LEU A 14 -11.86 -2.69 -11.95
C LEU A 14 -12.91 -3.69 -11.44
N GLU A 15 -13.29 -4.65 -12.26
CA GLU A 15 -14.26 -5.68 -11.91
C GLU A 15 -13.56 -7.03 -11.70
N PHE A 16 -14.05 -7.82 -10.74
CA PHE A 16 -13.51 -9.15 -10.44
C PHE A 16 -13.44 -10.04 -11.69
N ALA A 17 -14.49 -10.02 -12.53
CA ALA A 17 -14.57 -10.82 -13.74
C ALA A 17 -13.56 -10.42 -14.83
N ALA A 18 -13.02 -9.19 -14.77
CA ALA A 18 -11.99 -8.72 -15.69
C ALA A 18 -10.58 -9.14 -15.28
N ILE A 19 -10.39 -9.66 -14.06
CA ILE A 19 -9.09 -10.09 -13.56
C ILE A 19 -8.83 -11.52 -14.02
N PRO A 20 -7.74 -11.79 -14.77
CA PRO A 20 -7.42 -13.15 -15.21
C PRO A 20 -7.21 -14.10 -14.02
N ALA A 21 -7.69 -15.34 -14.13
CA ALA A 21 -7.57 -16.33 -13.06
C ALA A 21 -6.14 -16.53 -12.50
N PRO A 22 -5.06 -16.50 -13.31
CA PRO A 22 -3.70 -16.55 -12.77
C PRO A 22 -3.34 -15.37 -11.86
N VAL A 23 -3.85 -14.16 -12.16
CA VAL A 23 -3.63 -12.96 -11.35
C VAL A 23 -4.36 -13.08 -10.01
N LEU A 24 -5.60 -13.61 -10.03
CA LEU A 24 -6.35 -13.88 -8.79
C LEU A 24 -5.64 -14.90 -7.90
N ARG A 25 -5.19 -16.04 -8.46
CA ARG A 25 -4.41 -17.03 -7.70
C ARG A 25 -3.15 -16.42 -7.10
N ARG A 26 -2.45 -15.55 -7.86
CA ARG A 26 -1.28 -14.86 -7.33
C ARG A 26 -1.64 -13.93 -6.17
N ALA A 27 -2.78 -13.24 -6.25
CA ALA A 27 -3.25 -12.38 -5.15
C ALA A 27 -3.60 -13.20 -3.90
N GLU A 28 -4.13 -14.42 -4.05
CA GLU A 28 -4.36 -15.36 -2.94
C GLU A 28 -3.04 -15.81 -2.31
N ASP A 29 -2.05 -16.18 -3.11
CA ASP A 29 -0.71 -16.55 -2.62
C ASP A 29 -0.07 -15.38 -1.84
N LEU A 30 -0.16 -14.16 -2.37
CA LEU A 30 0.36 -12.95 -1.73
C LEU A 30 -0.38 -12.63 -0.43
N MET A 31 -1.67 -12.92 -0.35
CA MET A 31 -2.44 -12.76 0.89
C MET A 31 -1.97 -13.72 1.98
N LEU A 32 -1.69 -14.98 1.60
CA LEU A 32 -1.17 -15.98 2.54
C LEU A 32 0.24 -15.59 3.06
N ASP A 33 1.13 -15.18 2.16
CA ASP A 33 2.47 -14.68 2.50
C ASP A 33 2.41 -13.46 3.43
N TRP A 34 1.50 -12.53 3.13
CA TRP A 34 1.25 -11.35 3.97
C TRP A 34 0.79 -11.71 5.38
N PHE A 35 -0.15 -12.64 5.54
CA PHE A 35 -0.58 -13.09 6.87
C PHE A 35 0.59 -13.66 7.67
N GLY A 36 1.46 -14.46 7.03
CA GLY A 36 2.68 -14.96 7.66
C GLY A 36 3.59 -13.83 8.15
N SER A 37 3.85 -12.86 7.27
CA SER A 37 4.70 -11.69 7.58
C SER A 37 4.12 -10.81 8.69
N ALA A 38 2.81 -10.52 8.66
CA ALA A 38 2.13 -9.73 9.68
C ALA A 38 2.15 -10.42 11.05
N LEU A 39 1.88 -11.73 11.11
CA LEU A 39 1.93 -12.49 12.35
C LEU A 39 3.35 -12.64 12.90
N ALA A 40 4.36 -12.74 12.02
CA ALA A 40 5.77 -12.76 12.42
C ALA A 40 6.23 -11.45 13.09
N GLY A 41 5.53 -10.34 12.87
CA GLY A 41 5.77 -9.07 13.57
C GLY A 41 5.29 -9.04 15.03
N LYS A 42 4.52 -10.03 15.48
CA LYS A 42 3.98 -10.07 16.85
C LYS A 42 5.09 -10.08 17.91
N GLY A 43 4.93 -9.27 18.96
CA GLY A 43 5.89 -9.19 20.07
C GLY A 43 7.13 -8.35 19.76
N ALA A 44 7.32 -7.90 18.52
CA ALA A 44 8.39 -6.98 18.17
C ALA A 44 8.17 -5.61 18.82
N ARG A 45 9.16 -5.11 19.57
CA ARG A 45 9.09 -3.82 20.28
C ARG A 45 8.53 -2.66 19.44
N PRO A 46 9.00 -2.38 18.20
CA PRO A 46 8.46 -1.28 17.40
C PRO A 46 6.99 -1.48 17.01
N VAL A 47 6.62 -2.71 16.64
CA VAL A 47 5.24 -3.09 16.28
C VAL A 47 4.30 -2.91 17.48
N GLU A 48 4.69 -3.43 18.64
CA GLU A 48 3.92 -3.31 19.88
C GLU A 48 3.78 -1.85 20.34
N SER A 49 4.79 -1.01 20.04
CA SER A 49 4.71 0.42 20.36
C SER A 49 3.67 1.14 19.51
N LEU A 50 3.55 0.78 18.22
CA LEU A 50 2.52 1.30 17.33
C LEU A 50 1.12 0.76 17.69
N ALA A 51 0.99 -0.51 18.04
CA ALA A 51 -0.29 -1.07 18.48
C ALA A 51 -0.82 -0.35 19.73
N ARG A 52 0.03 -0.20 20.77
CA ARG A 52 -0.33 0.56 21.98
C ARG A 52 -0.66 2.01 21.73
N PHE A 53 -0.01 2.66 20.75
CA PHE A 53 -0.37 4.02 20.36
C PHE A 53 -1.81 4.07 19.85
N HIS A 54 -2.21 3.15 18.97
CA HIS A 54 -3.57 3.11 18.44
C HIS A 54 -4.61 2.70 19.48
N GLU A 55 -4.28 1.82 20.43
CA GLU A 55 -5.15 1.52 21.57
C GLU A 55 -5.42 2.74 22.45
N ARG A 56 -4.42 3.64 22.60
CA ARG A 56 -4.56 4.87 23.39
C ARG A 56 -5.34 5.97 22.67
N MET A 57 -5.19 6.06 21.35
CA MET A 57 -5.75 7.16 20.55
C MET A 57 -7.08 6.80 19.86
N GLY A 58 -7.32 5.52 19.61
CA GLY A 58 -8.48 5.00 18.92
C GLY A 58 -9.40 4.18 19.84
N PRO A 59 -10.47 3.60 19.30
CA PRO A 59 -11.33 2.72 20.07
C PRO A 59 -10.62 1.39 20.35
N THR A 60 -10.87 0.84 21.53
CA THR A 60 -10.36 -0.45 21.99
C THR A 60 -11.24 -1.63 21.58
N ASP A 61 -12.28 -1.38 20.78
CA ASP A 61 -13.21 -2.37 20.24
C ASP A 61 -13.72 -1.93 18.86
N GLY A 62 -14.23 -2.88 18.08
CA GLY A 62 -14.76 -2.66 16.74
C GLY A 62 -14.64 -3.89 15.84
N PRO A 63 -15.19 -3.85 14.62
CA PRO A 63 -15.27 -5.02 13.75
C PRO A 63 -13.94 -5.37 13.06
N CYS A 64 -12.92 -4.51 13.13
CA CYS A 64 -11.68 -4.67 12.38
C CYS A 64 -10.58 -5.26 13.28
N GLU A 65 -9.95 -6.35 12.84
CA GLU A 65 -9.03 -7.11 13.70
C GLU A 65 -7.60 -6.56 13.67
N VAL A 66 -7.03 -6.32 14.84
CA VAL A 66 -5.58 -6.16 15.04
C VAL A 66 -4.96 -7.56 15.17
N LEU A 67 -4.35 -8.07 14.09
CA LEU A 67 -3.98 -9.48 13.94
C LEU A 67 -3.00 -9.99 15.02
N ILE A 68 -2.07 -9.14 15.44
CA ILE A 68 -1.04 -9.52 16.43
C ILE A 68 -1.62 -9.74 17.84
N HIS A 69 -2.78 -9.12 18.13
CA HIS A 69 -3.46 -9.20 19.43
C HIS A 69 -4.78 -9.98 19.38
N ARG A 70 -5.36 -10.17 18.19
CA ARG A 70 -6.69 -10.78 17.98
C ARG A 70 -7.80 -10.00 18.70
N THR A 71 -7.70 -8.68 18.64
CA THR A 71 -8.65 -7.74 19.23
C THR A 71 -9.33 -6.92 18.14
N GLY A 72 -10.56 -6.47 18.41
CA GLY A 72 -11.31 -5.58 17.52
C GLY A 72 -10.92 -4.11 17.71
N SER A 73 -11.00 -3.32 16.64
CA SER A 73 -10.80 -1.87 16.65
C SER A 73 -11.47 -1.18 15.45
N SER A 74 -11.20 0.11 15.29
CA SER A 74 -11.57 0.89 14.10
C SER A 74 -10.75 0.45 12.88
N PRO A 75 -11.25 0.68 11.65
CA PRO A 75 -10.51 0.32 10.44
C PRO A 75 -9.15 1.01 10.34
N LEU A 76 -9.04 2.27 10.76
CA LEU A 76 -7.77 3.01 10.73
C LEU A 76 -6.75 2.41 11.71
N ALA A 77 -7.16 2.16 12.95
CA ALA A 77 -6.28 1.57 13.97
C ALA A 77 -5.81 0.17 13.58
N ALA A 78 -6.73 -0.70 13.12
CA ALA A 78 -6.40 -2.04 12.65
C ALA A 78 -5.46 -2.00 11.44
N ALA A 79 -5.74 -1.16 10.44
CA ALA A 79 -4.90 -1.01 9.25
C ALA A 79 -3.46 -0.60 9.60
N MET A 80 -3.30 0.43 10.44
CA MET A 80 -1.98 0.96 10.79
C MET A 80 -1.17 -0.04 11.65
N ALA A 81 -1.81 -0.69 12.62
CA ALA A 81 -1.16 -1.70 13.46
C ALA A 81 -0.74 -2.94 12.64
N ASN A 82 -1.62 -3.44 11.77
CA ASN A 82 -1.32 -4.59 10.91
C ASN A 82 -0.24 -4.24 9.87
N ALA A 83 -0.25 -3.03 9.30
CA ALA A 83 0.77 -2.57 8.36
C ALA A 83 2.16 -2.44 9.03
N ALA A 84 2.22 -1.96 10.26
CA ALA A 84 3.46 -1.93 11.04
C ALA A 84 4.04 -3.33 11.22
N ALA A 85 3.19 -4.31 11.58
CA ALA A 85 3.59 -5.69 11.80
C ALA A 85 4.07 -6.37 10.51
N SER A 86 3.41 -6.08 9.39
CA SER A 86 3.64 -6.72 8.08
C SER A 86 5.06 -6.55 7.55
N HIS A 87 5.75 -5.49 7.94
CA HIS A 87 7.06 -5.11 7.41
C HIS A 87 8.18 -5.21 8.46
N PHE A 88 7.95 -5.99 9.52
CA PHE A 88 8.96 -6.19 10.57
C PHE A 88 9.91 -7.36 10.26
N ALA A 89 9.36 -8.51 9.85
CA ALA A 89 10.15 -9.72 9.61
C ALA A 89 11.04 -9.65 8.37
N GLU A 90 10.90 -8.60 7.54
CA GLU A 90 11.59 -8.45 6.26
C GLU A 90 11.37 -9.59 5.26
N GLN A 91 10.33 -10.42 5.45
CA GLN A 91 9.99 -11.56 4.60
C GLN A 91 8.82 -11.25 3.64
N ASP A 92 8.18 -10.11 3.82
CA ASP A 92 7.12 -9.63 2.97
C ASP A 92 7.54 -9.48 1.50
N ASP A 93 6.55 -9.63 0.63
CA ASP A 93 6.66 -9.52 -0.81
C ASP A 93 7.42 -8.28 -1.31
N VAL A 94 7.90 -8.35 -2.55
CA VAL A 94 8.61 -7.22 -3.15
C VAL A 94 8.53 -7.25 -4.66
N HIS A 95 8.19 -6.10 -5.24
CA HIS A 95 8.25 -5.87 -6.67
C HIS A 95 9.59 -5.21 -7.04
N ASN A 96 10.38 -5.90 -7.86
CA ASN A 96 11.75 -5.49 -8.18
C ASN A 96 11.84 -4.16 -8.92
N GLY A 97 10.98 -3.95 -9.92
CA GLY A 97 11.05 -2.78 -10.80
C GLY A 97 10.81 -1.46 -10.05
N SER A 98 9.97 -1.50 -9.01
CA SER A 98 9.59 -0.34 -8.20
C SER A 98 10.31 -0.26 -6.85
N VAL A 99 11.02 -1.32 -6.45
CA VAL A 99 11.63 -1.47 -5.12
C VAL A 99 10.60 -1.15 -4.01
N PHE A 100 9.44 -1.79 -4.15
CA PHE A 100 8.25 -1.56 -3.34
C PHE A 100 7.80 -2.88 -2.70
N HIS A 101 7.25 -2.79 -1.49
CA HIS A 101 6.65 -3.88 -0.72
C HIS A 101 5.12 -3.70 -0.64
N PRO A 102 4.34 -4.14 -1.66
CA PRO A 102 2.93 -3.80 -1.75
C PRO A 102 2.09 -4.48 -0.65
N ALA A 103 2.37 -5.73 -0.29
CA ALA A 103 1.57 -6.47 0.68
C ALA A 103 1.43 -5.71 2.01
N ALA A 104 2.53 -5.14 2.48
CA ALA A 104 2.60 -4.47 3.78
C ALA A 104 1.76 -3.17 3.87
N VAL A 105 1.28 -2.64 2.76
CA VAL A 105 0.49 -1.39 2.72
C VAL A 105 -0.86 -1.54 2.02
N VAL A 106 -1.06 -2.58 1.21
CA VAL A 106 -2.34 -2.83 0.52
C VAL A 106 -3.26 -3.71 1.35
N PHE A 107 -2.78 -4.87 1.83
CA PHE A 107 -3.65 -5.80 2.55
C PHE A 107 -4.16 -5.28 3.90
N PRO A 108 -3.37 -4.60 4.75
CA PRO A 108 -3.86 -4.13 6.05
C PRO A 108 -5.08 -3.21 5.96
N PRO A 109 -5.08 -2.11 5.17
CA PRO A 109 -6.27 -1.28 5.04
C PRO A 109 -7.38 -1.95 4.25
N ALA A 110 -7.06 -2.80 3.27
CA ALA A 110 -8.08 -3.54 2.52
C ALA A 110 -8.84 -4.53 3.42
N LEU A 111 -8.15 -5.31 4.25
CA LEU A 111 -8.77 -6.25 5.18
C LEU A 111 -9.63 -5.50 6.21
N ALA A 112 -9.08 -4.45 6.83
CA ALA A 112 -9.79 -3.67 7.83
C ALA A 112 -11.09 -3.07 7.28
N VAL A 113 -11.05 -2.46 6.09
CA VAL A 113 -12.24 -1.88 5.46
C VAL A 113 -13.20 -2.95 4.95
N ALA A 114 -12.71 -4.09 4.47
CA ALA A 114 -13.55 -5.22 4.10
C ALA A 114 -14.33 -5.76 5.30
N GLN A 115 -13.68 -5.89 6.47
CA GLN A 115 -14.32 -6.26 7.74
C GLN A 115 -15.37 -5.22 8.16
N GLN A 116 -15.01 -3.94 8.15
CA GLN A 116 -15.90 -2.82 8.49
C GLN A 116 -17.19 -2.80 7.65
N LEU A 117 -17.08 -3.14 6.37
CA LEU A 117 -18.18 -3.06 5.39
C LEU A 117 -18.85 -4.41 5.10
N GLY A 118 -18.38 -5.51 5.71
CA GLY A 118 -18.88 -6.86 5.42
C GLY A 118 -18.66 -7.30 3.96
N ARG A 119 -17.52 -6.95 3.36
CA ARG A 119 -17.21 -7.25 1.95
C ARG A 119 -16.80 -8.70 1.76
N SER A 120 -17.16 -9.25 0.60
CA SER A 120 -16.80 -10.61 0.21
C SER A 120 -15.30 -10.75 -0.10
N GLY A 121 -14.78 -11.98 -0.10
CA GLY A 121 -13.41 -12.26 -0.52
C GLY A 121 -13.10 -11.81 -1.96
N GLY A 122 -14.08 -11.92 -2.88
CA GLY A 122 -13.92 -11.42 -4.25
C GLY A 122 -13.79 -9.89 -4.32
N GLU A 123 -14.56 -9.15 -3.51
CA GLU A 123 -14.42 -7.69 -3.38
C GLU A 123 -13.06 -7.32 -2.76
N LEU A 124 -12.61 -8.04 -1.73
CA LEU A 124 -11.29 -7.86 -1.14
C LEU A 124 -10.16 -8.08 -2.16
N LEU A 125 -10.16 -9.20 -2.88
CA LEU A 125 -9.12 -9.49 -3.87
C LEU A 125 -9.13 -8.50 -5.04
N THR A 126 -10.30 -8.04 -5.48
CA THR A 126 -10.40 -6.99 -6.51
C THR A 126 -9.74 -5.69 -6.03
N ALA A 127 -9.99 -5.29 -4.79
CA ALA A 127 -9.38 -4.11 -4.18
C ALA A 127 -7.87 -4.25 -4.00
N VAL A 128 -7.40 -5.43 -3.58
CA VAL A 128 -5.98 -5.75 -3.47
C VAL A 128 -5.30 -5.61 -4.84
N VAL A 129 -5.87 -6.21 -5.89
CA VAL A 129 -5.32 -6.10 -7.24
C VAL A 129 -5.25 -4.64 -7.69
N ALA A 130 -6.29 -3.84 -7.45
CA ALA A 130 -6.26 -2.41 -7.74
C ALA A 130 -5.14 -1.67 -6.97
N GLY A 131 -4.97 -1.98 -5.68
CA GLY A 131 -3.91 -1.41 -4.85
C GLY A 131 -2.50 -1.75 -5.33
N TYR A 132 -2.25 -3.00 -5.71
CA TYR A 132 -0.96 -3.43 -6.26
C TYR A 132 -0.66 -2.76 -7.59
N GLU A 133 -1.62 -2.75 -8.52
CA GLU A 133 -1.45 -2.10 -9.81
C GLU A 133 -1.05 -0.64 -9.64
N VAL A 134 -1.81 0.11 -8.82
CA VAL A 134 -1.55 1.53 -8.59
C VAL A 134 -0.20 1.74 -7.90
N GLY A 135 0.04 1.07 -6.78
CA GLY A 135 1.26 1.26 -5.99
C GLY A 135 2.54 0.92 -6.75
N ILE A 136 2.55 -0.21 -7.46
CA ILE A 136 3.71 -0.64 -8.24
C ILE A 136 3.98 0.33 -9.38
N ARG A 137 2.94 0.75 -10.12
CA ARG A 137 3.08 1.69 -11.24
C ARG A 137 3.55 3.06 -10.79
N VAL A 138 3.09 3.53 -9.63
CA VAL A 138 3.60 4.76 -9.00
C VAL A 138 5.06 4.59 -8.59
N GLY A 139 5.45 3.46 -8.04
CA GLY A 139 6.85 3.20 -7.70
C GLY A 139 7.77 3.13 -8.93
N GLU A 140 7.34 2.47 -10.01
CA GLU A 140 8.06 2.47 -11.30
C GLU A 140 8.17 3.87 -11.89
N PHE A 141 7.09 4.65 -11.79
CA PHE A 141 7.05 6.06 -12.21
C PHE A 141 8.05 6.93 -11.46
N LEU A 142 8.23 6.74 -10.16
CA LEU A 142 9.13 7.56 -9.34
C LEU A 142 10.62 7.30 -9.63
N GLY A 143 10.96 6.11 -10.14
CA GLY A 143 12.31 5.81 -10.59
C GLY A 143 13.34 5.62 -9.48
N ARG A 144 14.61 5.47 -9.87
CA ARG A 144 15.70 5.11 -8.94
C ARG A 144 16.18 6.29 -8.13
N SER A 145 16.09 7.52 -8.66
CA SER A 145 16.50 8.71 -7.92
C SER A 145 15.67 8.91 -6.66
N HIS A 146 14.37 8.58 -6.73
CA HIS A 146 13.46 8.60 -5.59
C HIS A 146 13.94 7.69 -4.46
N TYR A 147 14.20 6.42 -4.78
CA TYR A 147 14.60 5.41 -3.80
C TYR A 147 15.89 5.75 -3.05
N LYS A 148 16.76 6.60 -3.59
CA LYS A 148 18.00 7.02 -2.91
C LYS A 148 17.74 7.81 -1.62
N ILE A 149 16.62 8.54 -1.56
CA ILE A 149 16.28 9.43 -0.45
C ILE A 149 15.05 8.91 0.30
N PHE A 150 14.07 8.44 -0.45
CA PHE A 150 12.76 8.04 0.06
C PHE A 150 12.56 6.53 0.01
N HIS A 151 11.86 6.01 1.01
CA HIS A 151 11.37 4.66 1.02
C HIS A 151 10.11 4.56 0.14
N THR A 152 10.21 3.93 -1.04
CA THR A 152 9.09 3.81 -1.99
C THR A 152 7.83 3.22 -1.34
N THR A 153 7.97 2.29 -0.38
CA THR A 153 6.84 1.73 0.35
C THR A 153 6.07 2.75 1.18
N GLY A 154 6.76 3.73 1.79
CA GLY A 154 6.10 4.81 2.53
C GLY A 154 5.43 5.85 1.61
N THR A 155 5.99 6.07 0.42
CA THR A 155 5.50 7.09 -0.52
C THR A 155 4.41 6.51 -1.44
N ALA A 156 4.77 5.63 -2.37
CA ALA A 156 3.84 4.97 -3.30
C ALA A 156 2.76 4.15 -2.56
N GLY A 157 3.06 3.67 -1.36
CA GLY A 157 2.12 2.93 -0.53
C GLY A 157 0.88 3.73 -0.11
N THR A 158 0.97 5.06 0.03
CA THR A 158 -0.21 5.90 0.33
C THR A 158 -1.24 5.82 -0.79
N LEU A 159 -0.80 5.90 -2.05
CA LEU A 159 -1.65 5.76 -3.24
C LEU A 159 -2.17 4.33 -3.40
N ALA A 160 -1.33 3.32 -3.11
CA ALA A 160 -1.72 1.92 -3.15
C ALA A 160 -2.86 1.61 -2.16
N ALA A 161 -2.74 2.09 -0.92
CA ALA A 161 -3.77 1.98 0.11
C ALA A 161 -5.04 2.74 -0.28
N ALA A 162 -4.92 3.96 -0.81
CA ALA A 162 -6.08 4.73 -1.29
C ALA A 162 -6.82 4.03 -2.43
N ALA A 163 -6.12 3.39 -3.36
CA ALA A 163 -6.72 2.63 -4.44
C ALA A 163 -7.50 1.41 -3.92
N ALA A 164 -6.90 0.63 -3.01
CA ALA A 164 -7.56 -0.53 -2.43
C ALA A 164 -8.79 -0.14 -1.61
N VAL A 165 -8.66 0.83 -0.69
CA VAL A 165 -9.77 1.31 0.13
C VAL A 165 -10.84 1.96 -0.73
N GLY A 166 -10.46 2.81 -1.68
CA GLY A 166 -11.39 3.46 -2.60
C GLY A 166 -12.18 2.45 -3.44
N ARG A 167 -11.57 1.32 -3.82
CA ARG A 167 -12.27 0.24 -4.53
C ARG A 167 -13.30 -0.46 -3.66
N LEU A 168 -13.03 -0.64 -2.37
CA LEU A 168 -13.98 -1.23 -1.38
C LEU A 168 -15.12 -0.27 -1.04
N LEU A 169 -14.85 1.03 -0.98
CA LEU A 169 -15.84 2.10 -0.84
C LEU A 169 -16.66 2.33 -2.12
N ARG A 170 -16.23 1.74 -3.25
CA ARG A 170 -16.85 1.91 -4.58
C ARG A 170 -16.84 3.38 -5.03
N LEU A 171 -15.72 4.07 -4.77
CA LEU A 171 -15.52 5.44 -5.24
C LEU A 171 -15.70 5.53 -6.75
N THR A 172 -16.34 6.61 -7.20
CA THR A 172 -16.35 6.96 -8.63
C THR A 172 -14.94 7.30 -9.11
N PRO A 173 -14.67 7.28 -10.44
CA PRO A 173 -13.37 7.72 -10.97
C PRO A 173 -12.94 9.12 -10.50
N ALA A 174 -13.88 10.05 -10.37
CA ALA A 174 -13.61 11.40 -9.87
C ALA A 174 -13.21 11.40 -8.39
N GLN A 175 -13.92 10.65 -7.55
CA GLN A 175 -13.57 10.51 -6.13
C GLN A 175 -12.24 9.78 -5.96
N MET A 176 -11.97 8.72 -6.73
CA MET A 176 -10.67 8.04 -6.71
C MET A 176 -9.52 8.97 -7.08
N LEU A 177 -9.72 9.86 -8.06
CA LEU A 177 -8.73 10.87 -8.43
C LEU A 177 -8.47 11.86 -7.28
N HIS A 178 -9.52 12.26 -6.54
CA HIS A 178 -9.36 13.09 -5.34
C HIS A 178 -8.68 12.32 -4.20
N ALA A 179 -9.00 11.04 -4.01
CA ALA A 179 -8.33 10.18 -3.04
C ALA A 179 -6.83 10.08 -3.36
N PHE A 180 -6.44 9.92 -4.63
CA PHE A 180 -5.05 9.96 -5.05
C PHE A 180 -4.40 11.30 -4.74
N GLY A 181 -5.10 12.41 -5.03
CA GLY A 181 -4.64 13.75 -4.68
C GLY A 181 -4.32 13.92 -3.20
N SER A 182 -5.23 13.49 -2.34
CA SER A 182 -5.07 13.59 -0.88
C SER A 182 -4.05 12.60 -0.32
N ALA A 183 -3.95 11.39 -0.87
CA ALA A 183 -2.95 10.41 -0.46
C ALA A 183 -1.53 10.83 -0.90
N GLY A 184 -1.39 11.28 -2.15
CA GLY A 184 -0.11 11.71 -2.71
C GLY A 184 0.50 12.88 -1.93
N THR A 185 -0.29 13.88 -1.53
CA THR A 185 0.24 14.99 -0.71
C THR A 185 0.69 14.58 0.69
N GLN A 186 0.34 13.37 1.14
CA GLN A 186 0.76 12.79 2.42
C GLN A 186 1.89 11.77 2.27
N SER A 187 2.40 11.56 1.05
CA SER A 187 3.51 10.63 0.76
C SER A 187 4.77 11.04 1.52
N ALA A 188 5.32 10.13 2.31
CA ALA A 188 6.52 10.38 3.10
C ALA A 188 7.27 9.08 3.42
N GLY A 189 8.49 9.21 3.91
CA GLY A 189 9.31 8.09 4.38
C GLY A 189 10.75 8.26 3.92
N LEU A 190 11.64 8.63 4.84
CA LEU A 190 13.05 8.90 4.55
C LEU A 190 13.90 7.72 5.00
N TRP A 191 14.96 7.40 4.25
CA TRP A 191 15.86 6.29 4.58
C TRP A 191 16.78 6.52 5.78
N GLU A 192 16.76 7.71 6.38
CA GLU A 192 17.72 8.09 7.43
C GLU A 192 17.74 7.11 8.62
N PHE A 193 16.65 6.39 8.88
CA PHE A 193 16.60 5.35 9.91
C PHE A 193 17.68 4.27 9.75
N LEU A 194 18.16 3.99 8.52
CA LEU A 194 19.22 3.02 8.27
C LEU A 194 20.57 3.45 8.86
N ARG A 195 20.79 4.74 9.12
CA ARG A 195 22.03 5.26 9.71
C ARG A 195 22.20 4.83 11.16
N ASP A 196 21.10 4.80 11.91
CA ASP A 196 21.09 4.54 13.36
C ASP A 196 20.36 3.25 13.73
N ALA A 197 19.94 2.45 12.75
CA ALA A 197 19.08 1.28 12.93
C ALA A 197 17.81 1.59 13.75
N ALA A 198 17.19 2.75 13.46
CA ALA A 198 16.03 3.23 14.19
C ALA A 198 14.75 2.46 13.84
N ASP A 199 13.83 2.38 14.80
CA ASP A 199 12.52 1.72 14.69
C ASP A 199 11.57 2.36 13.66
N SER A 200 11.90 3.53 13.13
CA SER A 200 10.99 4.35 12.33
C SER A 200 10.63 3.74 10.97
N LYS A 201 11.27 2.64 10.55
CA LYS A 201 10.87 1.91 9.34
C LYS A 201 9.41 1.46 9.38
N GLN A 202 8.93 0.93 10.52
CA GLN A 202 7.56 0.44 10.65
C GLN A 202 6.53 1.58 10.62
N LEU A 203 6.93 2.82 10.91
CA LEU A 203 6.07 3.98 10.69
C LEU A 203 5.77 4.21 9.21
N HIS A 204 6.67 3.84 8.30
CA HIS A 204 6.45 4.05 6.87
C HIS A 204 5.22 3.29 6.36
N THR A 205 5.08 2.00 6.71
CA THR A 205 3.94 1.19 6.28
C THR A 205 2.67 1.56 7.03
N ALA A 206 2.76 1.80 8.34
CA ALA A 206 1.64 2.27 9.14
C ALA A 206 1.07 3.60 8.62
N HIS A 207 1.93 4.60 8.40
CA HIS A 207 1.54 5.89 7.86
C HIS A 207 0.96 5.76 6.45
N ALA A 208 1.61 4.99 5.56
CA ALA A 208 1.12 4.78 4.20
C ALA A 208 -0.30 4.20 4.17
N ALA A 209 -0.53 3.12 4.93
CA ALA A 209 -1.84 2.49 5.05
C ALA A 209 -2.90 3.45 5.61
N GLY A 210 -2.56 4.17 6.69
CA GLY A 210 -3.46 5.12 7.33
C GLY A 210 -3.82 6.31 6.44
N ALA A 211 -2.81 6.96 5.85
CA ALA A 211 -3.01 8.12 4.98
C ALA A 211 -3.83 7.79 3.73
N GLY A 212 -3.60 6.63 3.11
CA GLY A 212 -4.38 6.17 1.97
C GLY A 212 -5.83 5.85 2.34
N LEU A 213 -6.05 5.17 3.46
CA LEU A 213 -7.39 4.91 4.00
C LEU A 213 -8.13 6.22 4.27
N THR A 214 -7.52 7.14 5.01
CA THR A 214 -8.09 8.47 5.30
C THR A 214 -8.42 9.23 4.02
N ALA A 215 -7.53 9.23 3.02
CA ALA A 215 -7.75 9.92 1.76
C ALA A 215 -8.96 9.37 0.98
N ALA A 216 -9.16 8.05 0.98
CA ALA A 216 -10.30 7.42 0.32
C ALA A 216 -11.64 7.74 1.01
N TYR A 217 -11.70 7.67 2.34
CA TYR A 217 -12.90 8.07 3.10
C TYR A 217 -13.21 9.57 2.95
N LEU A 218 -12.21 10.44 2.96
CA LEU A 218 -12.40 11.87 2.72
C LEU A 218 -12.97 12.12 1.31
N ALA A 219 -12.46 11.43 0.29
CA ALA A 219 -12.96 11.57 -1.07
C ALA A 219 -14.38 11.01 -1.24
N GLU A 220 -14.75 9.96 -0.50
CA GLU A 220 -16.13 9.46 -0.43
C GLU A 220 -17.10 10.59 -0.01
N ASP A 221 -16.71 11.37 1.00
CA ASP A 221 -17.46 12.51 1.54
C ASP A 221 -17.34 13.80 0.69
N GLY A 222 -16.66 13.74 -0.46
CA GLY A 222 -16.54 14.86 -1.40
C GLY A 222 -15.36 15.81 -1.13
N PHE A 223 -14.42 15.45 -0.24
CA PHE A 223 -13.18 16.20 -0.08
C PHE A 223 -12.36 16.15 -1.38
N THR A 224 -11.90 17.31 -1.85
CA THR A 224 -11.16 17.40 -3.12
C THR A 224 -9.65 17.34 -2.91
N GLY A 225 -8.99 16.45 -3.65
CA GLY A 225 -7.53 16.37 -3.75
C GLY A 225 -6.99 16.91 -5.08
N ALA A 226 -5.69 17.22 -5.12
CA ALA A 226 -5.01 17.70 -6.33
C ALA A 226 -5.02 16.64 -7.44
N ARG A 227 -5.65 16.96 -8.58
CA ARG A 227 -5.83 16.01 -9.69
C ARG A 227 -4.54 15.59 -10.40
N ARG A 228 -3.48 16.42 -10.32
CA ARG A 228 -2.17 16.16 -10.93
C ARG A 228 -1.09 15.95 -9.87
N ILE A 229 -1.43 15.21 -8.81
CA ILE A 229 -0.51 15.00 -7.68
C ILE A 229 0.76 14.23 -8.07
N LEU A 230 0.71 13.36 -9.07
CA LEU A 230 1.87 12.59 -9.52
C LEU A 230 2.77 13.42 -10.45
N ASP A 231 2.19 13.96 -11.52
CA ASP A 231 2.88 14.54 -12.69
C ASP A 231 2.67 16.07 -12.86
N GLY A 232 2.18 16.75 -11.81
CA GLY A 232 2.07 18.21 -11.77
C GLY A 232 3.40 18.89 -11.44
N LEU A 233 3.49 20.20 -11.71
CA LEU A 233 4.70 21.01 -11.47
C LEU A 233 5.13 21.08 -9.99
N GLN A 234 4.22 20.77 -9.08
CA GLN A 234 4.46 20.69 -7.63
C GLN A 234 4.01 19.33 -7.08
N GLY A 235 3.96 18.31 -7.95
CA GLY A 235 3.58 16.94 -7.60
C GLY A 235 4.77 16.11 -7.11
N LEU A 236 4.53 14.81 -6.90
CA LEU A 236 5.53 13.86 -6.41
C LEU A 236 6.76 13.79 -7.31
N ALA A 237 6.60 13.74 -8.63
CA ALA A 237 7.76 13.73 -9.53
C ALA A 237 8.64 14.95 -9.31
N ALA A 238 8.05 16.15 -9.23
CA ALA A 238 8.80 17.39 -9.06
C ALA A 238 9.48 17.48 -7.68
N GLY A 239 8.85 16.95 -6.63
CA GLY A 239 9.34 17.06 -5.25
C GLY A 239 10.23 15.91 -4.78
N MET A 240 10.13 14.73 -5.38
CA MET A 240 10.70 13.49 -4.83
C MET A 240 11.47 12.65 -5.85
N SER A 241 11.62 13.09 -7.10
CA SER A 241 12.38 12.37 -8.12
C SER A 241 13.06 13.33 -9.10
N THR A 242 14.16 12.89 -9.69
CA THR A 242 14.84 13.56 -10.80
C THR A 242 14.81 12.73 -12.09
N ASP A 243 14.27 11.51 -12.04
CA ASP A 243 14.24 10.55 -13.15
C ASP A 243 12.85 9.91 -13.32
N ALA A 244 11.80 10.61 -12.87
CA ALA A 244 10.43 10.11 -12.98
C ALA A 244 9.99 9.96 -14.44
N ASP A 245 9.27 8.87 -14.73
CA ASP A 245 8.82 8.52 -16.07
C ASP A 245 7.28 8.35 -16.09
N PRO A 246 6.52 9.39 -16.49
CA PRO A 246 5.06 9.35 -16.53
C PRO A 246 4.46 8.21 -17.36
N THR A 247 5.21 7.65 -18.32
CA THR A 247 4.72 6.55 -19.17
C THR A 247 4.47 5.28 -18.36
N ARG A 248 5.19 5.08 -17.24
CA ARG A 248 5.06 3.92 -16.34
C ARG A 248 3.71 3.85 -15.63
N LEU A 249 3.04 4.99 -15.42
CA LEU A 249 1.76 5.04 -14.72
C LEU A 249 0.67 4.22 -15.40
N THR A 250 0.72 4.09 -16.73
CA THR A 250 -0.34 3.43 -17.53
C THR A 250 0.18 2.35 -18.47
N ASP A 251 1.47 2.01 -18.41
CA ASP A 251 2.12 1.06 -19.33
C ASP A 251 1.47 -0.33 -19.29
N GLY A 252 0.77 -0.71 -20.37
CA GLY A 252 0.04 -1.98 -20.43
C GLY A 252 -1.07 -2.14 -19.39
N LEU A 253 -1.69 -1.04 -18.90
CA LEU A 253 -2.74 -1.13 -17.88
C LEU A 253 -3.93 -1.99 -18.36
N GLY A 254 -4.29 -3.00 -17.56
CA GLY A 254 -5.35 -3.97 -17.88
C GLY A 254 -4.89 -5.18 -18.73
N THR A 255 -3.65 -5.19 -19.20
CA THR A 255 -3.07 -6.34 -19.96
C THR A 255 -1.78 -6.87 -19.32
N ARG A 256 -0.91 -5.97 -18.86
CA ARG A 256 0.21 -6.24 -17.94
C ARG A 256 -0.28 -6.03 -16.51
N TRP A 257 -0.27 -7.11 -15.74
CA TRP A 257 -0.65 -7.13 -14.33
C TRP A 257 0.60 -7.14 -13.46
N THR A 258 1.00 -5.99 -12.95
CA THR A 258 2.20 -5.81 -12.12
C THR A 258 2.15 -6.61 -10.82
N LEU A 259 0.95 -6.90 -10.29
CA LEU A 259 0.79 -7.83 -9.16
C LEU A 259 1.42 -9.21 -9.45
N SER A 260 1.34 -9.68 -10.70
CA SER A 260 1.89 -10.98 -11.08
C SER A 260 3.42 -11.01 -11.14
N GLU A 261 4.05 -9.84 -11.16
CA GLU A 261 5.50 -9.66 -11.23
C GLU A 261 6.14 -9.51 -9.84
N THR A 262 5.32 -9.45 -8.79
CA THR A 262 5.77 -9.41 -7.40
C THR A 262 6.30 -10.76 -6.96
N SER A 263 7.44 -10.77 -6.26
CA SER A 263 8.11 -11.99 -5.80
C SER A 263 8.05 -12.17 -4.28
N PHE A 264 8.16 -13.42 -3.84
CA PHE A 264 8.35 -13.78 -2.44
C PHE A 264 9.82 -13.76 -2.03
N LYS A 265 10.05 -13.55 -0.74
CA LYS A 265 11.37 -13.66 -0.11
C LYS A 265 11.49 -15.00 0.60
N PHE A 266 12.52 -15.76 0.25
CA PHE A 266 12.80 -17.03 0.93
C PHE A 266 13.59 -16.84 2.24
N HIS A 267 14.28 -15.71 2.39
CA HIS A 267 15.02 -15.33 3.59
C HIS A 267 14.41 -14.07 4.23
N ALA A 268 14.26 -14.08 5.56
CA ALA A 268 13.77 -12.98 6.38
C ALA A 268 14.85 -11.88 6.53
N ALA A 269 15.17 -11.21 5.42
CA ALA A 269 16.21 -10.18 5.33
C ALA A 269 15.97 -9.24 4.14
N CYS A 270 16.68 -8.10 4.15
CA CYS A 270 16.73 -7.19 3.02
C CYS A 270 17.05 -7.94 1.73
N ARG A 271 16.25 -7.75 0.66
CA ARG A 271 16.39 -8.51 -0.59
C ARG A 271 17.82 -8.48 -1.16
N HIS A 272 18.53 -7.37 -0.98
CA HIS A 272 19.90 -7.19 -1.46
C HIS A 272 20.91 -8.17 -0.83
N THR A 273 20.58 -8.83 0.28
CA THR A 273 21.44 -9.84 0.92
C THR A 273 21.15 -11.27 0.44
N HIS A 274 20.05 -11.51 -0.28
CA HIS A 274 19.62 -12.87 -0.66
C HIS A 274 20.63 -13.58 -1.57
N PRO A 275 21.20 -12.95 -2.62
CA PRO A 275 22.21 -13.62 -3.45
C PRO A 275 23.44 -14.07 -2.66
N ALA A 276 23.78 -13.38 -1.57
CA ALA A 276 24.88 -13.77 -0.70
C ALA A 276 24.49 -14.89 0.29
N ALA A 277 23.21 -15.03 0.64
CA ALA A 277 22.70 -16.11 1.47
C ALA A 277 22.50 -17.42 0.70
N ASP A 278 22.23 -17.33 -0.61
CA ASP A 278 22.00 -18.49 -1.49
C ASP A 278 23.29 -19.14 -2.02
N ALA A 279 24.44 -18.45 -1.93
CA ALA A 279 25.74 -18.85 -2.49
C ALA A 279 26.53 -19.79 -1.57
#